data_AF-A0A1J4MTV2-F1
#
_entry.id   AF-A0A1J4MTV2-F1
#
_cell.length_a   1.000
_cell.length_b   1.000
_cell.length_c   1.000
_cell.angle_alpha   90.00
_cell.angle_beta   90.00
_cell.angle_gamma   90.00
#
_symmetry.space_group_name_H-M   'P 1'
#
loop_
_entity.id
_entity.type
_entity.pdbx_description
1 polymer ?
#
loop_
_entity_poly.entity_id
_entity_poly.type
_entity_poly.pdbx_seq_one_letter_code
_entity_poly.pdbx_strand_id
1 'polypeptide(L)'
;MKKDGLLNRLTLISVNDHSKVALFKRIIRSLNEPNIYLIERAVFYLPENFCRHILQQTLAIVRDGGYRTYDNSRFKSPGGIFLRILKNSITKDELKLIWNTKKKKKKQENKRIKNQDVSLSRTMKNTYSDEEGALSPISILADDLHDTLLIKN
;
A
#
# COMPACT_ATOMS: atom_id res chain seq x y z
N MET A 1 31.71 6.05 2.73
CA MET A 1 30.41 6.28 3.41
C MET A 1 29.28 6.13 2.39
N LYS A 2 28.40 5.14 2.54
CA LYS A 2 27.28 4.83 1.62
C LYS A 2 26.21 5.94 1.65
N LYS A 3 26.47 7.12 1.04
CA LYS A 3 25.56 8.28 1.06
C LYS A 3 24.35 8.11 0.11
N ASP A 4 24.42 7.16 -0.82
CA ASP A 4 23.44 7.02 -1.91
C ASP A 4 22.37 5.95 -1.63
N GLY A 5 22.58 5.11 -0.61
CA GLY A 5 21.67 4.01 -0.29
C GLY A 5 20.26 4.46 0.11
N LEU A 6 20.09 5.68 0.63
CA LEU A 6 18.76 6.20 0.97
C LEU A 6 17.97 6.59 -0.28
N LEU A 7 18.61 7.27 -1.22
CA LEU A 7 17.99 7.76 -2.45
C LEU A 7 17.67 6.61 -3.41
N ASN A 8 18.51 5.58 -3.44
CA ASN A 8 18.28 4.39 -4.26
C ASN A 8 17.03 3.60 -3.86
N ARG A 9 16.46 3.86 -2.66
CA ARG A 9 15.21 3.24 -2.21
C ARG A 9 13.97 4.03 -2.62
N LEU A 10 14.13 5.27 -3.06
CA LEU A 10 13.05 6.14 -3.48
C LEU A 10 12.55 5.72 -4.87
N THR A 11 11.26 5.85 -5.10
CA THR A 11 10.57 5.39 -6.33
C THR A 11 9.90 6.53 -7.10
N LEU A 12 9.68 7.67 -6.46
CA LEU A 12 8.95 8.82 -7.00
C LEU A 12 9.86 10.03 -7.23
N ILE A 13 10.78 10.32 -6.30
CA ILE A 13 11.69 11.47 -6.43
C ILE A 13 12.90 11.04 -7.28
N SER A 14 13.07 11.67 -8.44
CA SER A 14 14.25 11.49 -9.28
C SER A 14 15.50 12.03 -8.59
N VAL A 15 16.63 11.31 -8.70
CA VAL A 15 17.93 11.74 -8.15
C VAL A 15 18.42 13.06 -8.78
N ASN A 16 17.97 13.35 -10.01
CA ASN A 16 18.31 14.57 -10.73
C ASN A 16 17.49 15.80 -10.27
N ASP A 17 16.39 15.61 -9.53
CA ASP A 17 15.62 16.71 -8.97
C ASP A 17 16.27 17.17 -7.65
N HIS A 18 17.34 17.95 -7.80
CA HIS A 18 18.16 18.39 -6.66
C HIS A 18 17.36 19.16 -5.60
N SER A 19 16.35 19.94 -6.02
CA SER A 19 15.50 20.72 -5.12
C SER A 19 14.64 19.81 -4.24
N LYS A 20 13.90 18.86 -4.83
CA LYS A 20 13.10 17.90 -4.07
C LYS A 20 13.96 16.97 -3.23
N VAL A 21 15.10 16.51 -3.76
CA VAL A 21 16.06 15.67 -3.02
C VAL A 21 16.60 16.39 -1.78
N ALA A 22 16.98 17.65 -1.91
CA ALA A 22 17.46 18.45 -0.79
C ALA A 22 16.35 18.67 0.26
N LEU A 23 15.13 18.97 -0.18
CA LEU A 23 13.98 19.13 0.71
C LEU A 23 13.65 17.83 1.46
N PHE A 24 13.57 16.71 0.75
CA PHE A 24 13.34 15.40 1.32
C PHE A 24 14.38 15.05 2.40
N LYS A 25 15.67 15.19 2.07
CA LYS A 25 16.77 14.94 3.04
C LYS A 25 16.65 15.83 4.26
N ARG A 26 16.31 17.11 4.07
CA ARG A 26 16.12 18.07 5.17
C ARG A 26 14.97 17.64 6.08
N ILE A 27 13.82 17.25 5.53
CA ILE A 27 12.65 16.81 6.31
C ILE A 27 12.99 15.55 7.12
N ILE A 28 13.55 14.52 6.48
CA ILE A 28 13.91 13.27 7.18
C ILE A 28 14.87 13.52 8.33
N ARG A 29 15.93 14.30 8.09
CA ARG A 29 16.94 14.60 9.11
C ARG A 29 16.38 15.45 10.26
N SER A 30 15.52 16.42 9.95
CA SER A 30 14.96 17.33 10.96
C SER A 30 13.93 16.63 11.85
N LEU A 31 13.16 15.70 11.28
CA LEU A 31 12.09 15.01 12.00
C LEU A 31 12.53 13.69 12.65
N ASN A 32 13.73 13.20 12.30
CA ASN A 32 14.18 11.84 12.56
C ASN A 32 13.13 10.79 12.13
N GLU A 33 12.56 10.99 10.93
CA GLU A 33 11.39 10.23 10.47
C GLU A 33 11.79 8.87 9.89
N PRO A 34 11.34 7.74 10.47
CA PRO A 34 11.67 6.41 9.95
C PRO A 34 10.93 6.09 8.65
N ASN A 35 9.71 6.61 8.45
CA ASN A 35 8.91 6.30 7.26
C ASN A 35 9.27 7.19 6.07
N ILE A 36 10.40 6.89 5.45
CA ILE A 36 10.92 7.65 4.30
C ILE A 36 9.94 7.71 3.12
N TYR A 37 9.17 6.65 2.88
CA TYR A 37 8.23 6.57 1.76
C TYR A 37 7.00 7.47 1.92
N LEU A 38 6.61 7.76 3.17
CA LEU A 38 5.53 8.71 3.43
C LEU A 38 5.97 10.14 3.13
N ILE A 39 7.19 10.49 3.56
CA ILE A 39 7.77 11.82 3.29
C ILE A 39 8.09 11.99 1.80
N GLU A 40 8.58 10.95 1.14
CA GLU A 40 8.78 10.95 -0.30
C GLU A 40 7.50 11.31 -1.05
N ARG A 41 6.37 10.65 -0.72
CA ARG A 41 5.06 10.97 -1.31
C ARG A 41 4.63 12.40 -1.02
N ALA A 42 4.84 12.89 0.20
CA ALA A 42 4.49 14.27 0.54
C ALA A 42 5.26 15.28 -0.32
N VAL A 43 6.58 15.11 -0.44
CA VAL A 43 7.45 15.99 -1.26
C VAL A 43 7.15 15.85 -2.76
N PHE A 44 6.71 14.69 -3.21
CA PHE A 44 6.37 14.45 -4.61
C PHE A 44 5.03 15.09 -5.01
N TYR A 45 3.98 14.90 -4.22
CA TYR A 45 2.61 15.34 -4.57
C TYR A 45 2.27 16.77 -4.16
N LEU A 46 2.99 17.35 -3.20
CA LEU A 46 2.70 18.69 -2.68
C LEU A 46 3.73 19.71 -3.14
N PRO A 47 3.36 21.00 -3.23
CA PRO A 47 4.32 22.06 -3.54
C PRO A 47 5.47 22.11 -2.54
N GLU A 48 6.69 22.36 -3.02
CA GLU A 48 7.88 22.42 -2.15
C GLU A 48 7.76 23.49 -1.06
N ASN A 49 7.29 24.69 -1.42
CA ASN A 49 7.11 25.80 -0.48
C ASN A 49 6.16 25.43 0.65
N PHE A 50 5.10 24.67 0.33
CA PHE A 50 4.16 24.17 1.32
C PHE A 50 4.85 23.18 2.29
N CYS A 51 5.57 22.19 1.76
CA CYS A 51 6.32 21.25 2.59
C CYS A 51 7.37 21.96 3.50
N ARG A 52 8.06 22.98 2.97
CA ARG A 52 9.00 23.82 3.75
C ARG A 52 8.28 24.58 4.87
N HIS A 53 7.14 25.17 4.56
CA HIS A 53 6.32 25.89 5.54
C HIS A 53 5.86 24.97 6.68
N ILE A 54 5.33 23.79 6.37
CA ILE A 54 4.92 22.81 7.37
C ILE A 54 6.11 22.36 8.25
N LEU A 55 7.29 22.16 7.64
CA LEU A 55 8.50 21.85 8.41
C LEU A 55 8.88 23.01 9.36
N GLN A 56 8.85 24.25 8.89
CA GLN A 56 9.15 25.42 9.71
C GLN A 56 8.17 25.56 10.88
N GLN A 57 6.87 25.41 10.63
CA GLN A 57 5.85 25.41 11.67
C GLN A 57 6.09 24.29 12.70
N THR A 58 6.43 23.09 12.23
CA THR A 58 6.75 21.96 13.10
C THR A 58 7.91 22.29 14.03
N LEU A 59 9.01 22.85 13.49
CA LEU A 59 10.19 23.19 14.28
C LEU A 59 9.92 24.30 15.30
N ALA A 60 9.08 25.29 14.95
CA ALA A 60 8.64 26.31 15.89
C ALA A 60 7.85 25.69 17.05
N ILE A 61 6.87 24.82 16.76
CA ILE A 61 6.08 24.13 17.80
C ILE A 61 6.98 23.27 18.70
N VAL A 62 7.95 22.55 18.13
CA VAL A 62 8.88 21.73 18.92
C VAL A 62 9.73 22.59 19.84
N ARG A 63 10.23 23.73 19.35
CA ARG A 63 10.98 24.70 20.16
C ARG A 63 10.13 25.27 21.30
N ASP A 64 8.85 25.50 21.05
CA ASP A 64 7.93 26.11 22.00
C ASP A 64 7.31 25.07 22.98
N GLY A 65 7.89 23.87 23.07
CA GLY A 65 7.51 22.82 24.04
C GLY A 65 6.70 21.65 23.49
N GLY A 66 6.29 21.71 22.22
CA GLY A 66 5.60 20.62 21.54
C GLY A 66 4.15 20.39 21.96
N TYR A 67 3.56 19.30 21.45
CA TYR A 67 2.20 18.87 21.81
C TYR A 67 2.22 17.62 22.66
N ARG A 68 1.31 17.53 23.62
CA ARG A 68 1.00 16.27 24.31
C ARG A 68 0.28 15.29 23.37
N THR A 69 0.45 14.00 23.63
CA THR A 69 -0.39 12.95 23.06
C THR A 69 -1.82 13.07 23.60
N TYR A 70 -2.78 12.41 22.94
CA TYR A 70 -4.19 12.53 23.30
C TYR A 70 -4.48 12.03 24.72
N ASP A 71 -3.76 10.99 25.13
CA ASP A 71 -3.75 10.40 26.48
C ASP A 71 -2.87 11.18 27.47
N ASN A 72 -2.28 12.30 27.07
CA ASN A 72 -1.40 13.16 27.85
C ASN A 72 -0.11 12.50 28.41
N SER A 73 0.14 11.23 28.09
CA SER A 73 1.24 10.43 28.66
C SER A 73 2.63 10.91 28.25
N ARG A 74 2.78 11.45 27.03
CA ARG A 74 4.07 11.90 26.48
C ARG A 74 3.90 13.07 25.53
N PHE A 75 5.02 13.66 25.12
CA PHE A 75 5.03 14.62 24.00
C PHE A 75 5.03 13.89 22.66
N LYS A 76 4.42 14.49 21.64
CA LYS A 76 4.47 14.04 20.26
C LYS A 76 5.87 14.24 19.71
N SER A 77 6.36 13.27 18.94
CA SER A 77 7.61 13.42 18.21
C SER A 77 7.49 14.52 17.14
N PRO A 78 8.61 15.13 16.71
CA PRO A 78 8.60 16.08 15.60
C PRO A 78 7.91 15.52 14.34
N GLY A 79 8.18 14.27 13.98
CA GLY A 79 7.47 13.59 12.89
C GLY A 79 5.96 13.48 13.11
N GLY A 80 5.53 13.12 14.32
CA GLY A 80 4.11 13.07 14.68
C GLY A 80 3.41 14.43 14.65
N ILE A 81 4.12 15.51 14.98
CA ILE A 81 3.63 16.89 14.87
C ILE A 81 3.53 17.28 13.39
N PHE A 82 4.59 17.07 12.60
CA PHE A 82 4.62 17.34 11.16
C PHE A 82 3.46 16.65 10.43
N LEU A 83 3.28 15.34 10.65
CA LEU A 83 2.23 14.58 10.00
C LEU A 83 0.82 15.02 10.43
N ARG A 84 0.66 15.49 11.68
CA ARG A 84 -0.62 16.05 12.15
C ARG A 84 -0.95 17.35 11.41
N ILE A 85 0.00 18.28 11.32
CA ILE A 85 -0.19 19.56 10.63
C ILE A 85 -0.45 19.28 9.15
N LEU A 86 0.41 18.48 8.51
CA LEU A 86 0.29 18.11 7.11
C LEU A 86 -1.09 17.53 6.78
N LYS A 87 -1.56 16.56 7.58
CA LYS A 87 -2.86 15.91 7.39
C LYS A 87 -4.04 16.88 7.49
N ASN A 88 -3.92 17.91 8.33
CA ASN A 88 -4.97 18.91 8.53
C ASN A 88 -4.94 20.04 7.50
N SER A 89 -3.84 20.20 6.77
CA SER A 89 -3.61 21.30 5.83
C SER A 89 -3.76 20.92 4.36
N ILE A 90 -4.13 19.68 4.05
CA ILE A 90 -4.29 19.18 2.66
C ILE A 90 -5.71 18.71 2.37
N THR A 91 -6.04 18.64 1.08
CA THR A 91 -7.34 18.14 0.62
C THR A 91 -7.47 16.63 0.82
N LYS A 92 -8.72 16.13 0.75
CA LYS A 92 -9.00 14.69 0.85
C LYS A 92 -8.34 13.87 -0.26
N ASP A 93 -8.12 14.45 -1.44
CA ASP A 93 -7.53 13.74 -2.57
C ASP A 93 -6.01 13.67 -2.46
N GLU A 94 -5.35 14.77 -2.07
CA GLU A 94 -3.93 14.75 -1.69
C GLU A 94 -3.68 13.77 -0.54
N LEU A 95 -4.55 13.76 0.48
CA LEU A 95 -4.48 12.81 1.58
C LEU A 95 -4.50 11.36 1.08
N LYS A 96 -5.35 11.03 0.09
CA LYS A 96 -5.39 9.68 -0.51
C LYS A 96 -4.10 9.36 -1.25
N LEU A 97 -3.55 10.30 -2.03
CA LEU A 97 -2.29 10.11 -2.75
C LEU A 97 -1.13 9.84 -1.78
N ILE A 98 -1.09 10.60 -0.68
CA ILE A 98 0.02 10.54 0.28
C ILE A 98 -0.13 9.37 1.26
N TRP A 99 -1.32 9.01 1.76
CA TRP A 99 -1.48 7.94 2.77
C TRP A 99 -1.95 6.60 2.21
N ASN A 100 -2.70 6.56 1.11
CA ASN A 100 -3.48 5.38 0.73
C ASN A 100 -2.83 4.54 -0.39
N THR A 101 -1.64 4.00 -0.13
CA THR A 101 -0.86 3.22 -1.11
C THR A 101 -1.40 1.82 -1.42
N LYS A 102 -2.32 1.28 -0.61
CA LYS A 102 -2.68 -0.16 -0.64
C LYS A 102 -4.04 -0.53 -1.26
N LYS A 103 -4.72 0.34 -2.03
CA LYS A 103 -6.03 -0.05 -2.63
C LYS A 103 -6.02 -0.51 -4.09
N LYS A 104 -5.02 -0.16 -4.92
CA LYS A 104 -5.09 -0.47 -6.36
C LYS A 104 -4.65 -1.89 -6.73
N LYS A 105 -3.56 -2.42 -6.14
CA LYS A 105 -3.07 -3.78 -6.46
C LYS A 105 -4.04 -4.88 -6.00
N LYS A 106 -4.50 -4.83 -4.73
CA LYS A 106 -5.41 -5.83 -4.16
C LYS A 106 -6.81 -5.83 -4.79
N LYS A 107 -7.34 -4.68 -5.25
CA LYS A 107 -8.63 -4.61 -5.94
C LYS A 107 -8.57 -5.20 -7.35
N GLN A 108 -7.45 -5.07 -8.07
CA GLN A 108 -7.26 -5.71 -9.37
C GLN A 108 -7.04 -7.22 -9.23
N GLU A 109 -6.26 -7.64 -8.23
CA GLU A 109 -6.04 -9.05 -7.90
C GLU A 109 -7.35 -9.75 -7.50
N ASN A 110 -8.13 -9.18 -6.59
CA ASN A 110 -9.44 -9.75 -6.20
C ASN A 110 -10.46 -9.76 -7.37
N LYS A 111 -10.39 -8.78 -8.29
CA LYS A 111 -11.22 -8.79 -9.51
C LYS A 111 -10.79 -9.87 -10.49
N ARG A 112 -9.47 -10.12 -10.63
CA ARG A 112 -8.93 -11.18 -11.49
C ARG A 112 -9.29 -12.57 -10.97
N ILE A 113 -9.12 -12.81 -9.67
CA ILE A 113 -9.50 -14.08 -9.02
C ILE A 113 -11.00 -14.33 -9.19
N LYS A 114 -11.85 -13.33 -8.89
CA LYS A 114 -13.31 -13.46 -9.03
C LYS A 114 -13.75 -13.69 -10.49
N ASN A 115 -13.06 -13.10 -11.47
CA ASN A 115 -13.35 -13.34 -12.88
C ASN A 115 -12.86 -14.72 -13.34
N GLN A 116 -11.75 -15.23 -12.81
CA GLN A 116 -11.26 -16.59 -13.08
C GLN A 116 -12.20 -17.67 -12.51
N ASP A 117 -12.69 -17.50 -11.29
CA ASP A 117 -13.68 -18.41 -10.67
C ASP A 117 -14.98 -18.48 -11.49
N VAL A 118 -15.44 -17.34 -12.03
CA VAL A 118 -16.64 -17.28 -12.88
C VAL A 118 -16.40 -17.90 -14.27
N SER A 119 -15.19 -17.79 -14.82
CA SER A 119 -14.84 -18.42 -16.09
C SER A 119 -14.69 -19.94 -15.95
N LEU A 120 -14.02 -20.44 -14.91
CA LEU A 120 -13.85 -21.88 -14.64
C LEU A 120 -15.19 -22.58 -14.41
N SER A 121 -16.09 -21.95 -13.64
CA SER A 121 -17.44 -22.47 -13.41
C SER A 121 -18.32 -22.47 -14.66
N ARG A 122 -18.09 -21.58 -15.64
CA ARG A 122 -18.77 -21.61 -16.96
C ARG A 122 -18.18 -22.65 -17.90
N THR A 123 -16.85 -22.80 -17.94
CA THR A 123 -16.18 -23.82 -18.75
C THR A 123 -16.57 -25.22 -18.30
N MET A 124 -16.61 -25.48 -16.99
CA MET A 124 -17.09 -26.75 -16.43
C MET A 124 -18.56 -27.05 -16.78
N LYS A 125 -19.44 -26.05 -16.91
CA LYS A 125 -20.83 -26.26 -17.31
C LYS A 125 -20.99 -26.57 -18.80
N ASN A 126 -20.13 -26.01 -19.65
CA ASN A 126 -20.22 -26.16 -21.10
C ASN A 126 -19.65 -27.48 -21.61
N THR A 127 -18.82 -28.17 -20.81
CA THR A 127 -18.25 -29.47 -21.15
C THR A 127 -19.16 -30.66 -20.82
N TYR A 128 -20.36 -30.43 -20.27
CA TYR A 128 -21.36 -31.47 -19.97
C TYR A 128 -22.57 -31.46 -20.91
N SER A 129 -22.69 -30.47 -21.80
CA SER A 129 -23.92 -30.21 -22.55
C SER A 129 -23.85 -30.55 -24.05
N ASP A 130 -22.70 -30.92 -24.57
CA ASP A 130 -22.55 -31.33 -25.97
C ASP A 130 -21.83 -32.69 -26.00
N GLU A 131 -22.36 -33.62 -26.81
CA GLU A 131 -21.99 -35.04 -26.98
C GLU A 131 -22.85 -36.06 -26.19
N GLU A 132 -23.88 -36.54 -26.88
CA GLU A 132 -24.59 -37.82 -26.73
C GLU A 132 -23.91 -38.87 -25.83
N GLY A 133 -24.49 -39.12 -24.66
CA GLY A 133 -24.67 -40.47 -24.11
C GLY A 133 -23.46 -41.31 -23.67
N ALA A 134 -22.23 -40.79 -23.64
CA ALA A 134 -21.07 -41.55 -23.16
C ALA A 134 -20.44 -40.92 -21.90
N LEU A 135 -20.41 -41.68 -20.80
CA LEU A 135 -19.69 -41.29 -19.58
C LEU A 135 -18.18 -41.17 -19.88
N SER A 136 -17.56 -40.10 -19.39
CA SER A 136 -16.13 -39.87 -19.58
C SER A 136 -15.28 -40.97 -18.94
N PRO A 137 -14.06 -41.26 -19.46
CA PRO A 137 -13.13 -42.20 -18.83
C PRO A 137 -12.79 -41.87 -17.37
N ILE A 138 -12.90 -40.59 -16.98
CA ILE A 138 -12.66 -40.12 -15.62
C ILE A 138 -13.81 -40.52 -14.67
N SER A 139 -15.06 -40.51 -15.15
CA SER A 139 -16.23 -40.97 -14.39
C SER A 139 -16.23 -42.49 -14.17
N ILE A 140 -15.80 -43.27 -15.17
CA ILE A 140 -15.67 -44.74 -15.06
C ILE A 140 -14.68 -45.13 -13.96
N LEU A 141 -13.59 -44.37 -13.82
CA LEU A 141 -12.56 -44.62 -12.81
C LEU A 141 -13.00 -44.25 -11.38
N ALA A 142 -14.00 -43.37 -11.22
CA ALA A 142 -14.51 -42.95 -9.92
C ALA A 142 -15.54 -43.93 -9.35
N ASP A 143 -16.32 -44.60 -10.22
CA ASP A 143 -17.31 -45.61 -9.81
C ASP A 143 -16.66 -46.93 -9.41
N ASP A 144 -15.61 -47.38 -10.10
CA ASP A 144 -14.84 -48.60 -9.73
C ASP A 144 -14.14 -48.48 -8.36
N LEU A 145 -13.85 -47.24 -7.92
CA LEU A 145 -13.27 -46.97 -6.61
C LEU A 145 -14.32 -46.96 -5.48
N HIS A 146 -15.61 -46.77 -5.80
CA HIS A 146 -16.69 -46.75 -4.81
C HIS A 146 -17.14 -48.18 -4.45
N ASP A 147 -17.22 -49.08 -5.43
CA ASP A 147 -17.62 -50.48 -5.20
C ASP A 147 -16.53 -51.31 -4.48
N THR A 148 -15.26 -50.95 -4.62
CA THR A 148 -14.17 -51.60 -3.88
C THR A 148 -14.07 -51.16 -2.42
N LEU A 149 -14.71 -50.04 -2.04
CA LEU A 149 -14.75 -49.52 -0.67
C LEU A 149 -16.06 -49.85 0.08
N LEU A 150 -17.05 -50.43 -0.58
CA LEU A 150 -18.32 -50.88 0.04
C LEU A 150 -18.37 -52.39 0.34
N ILE A 151 -17.31 -53.15 0.03
CA ILE A 151 -17.14 -54.54 0.49
C ILE A 151 -15.98 -54.60 1.50
N LYS A 152 -16.11 -53.87 2.61
CA LYS A 152 -15.41 -54.15 3.87
C LYS A 152 -16.01 -53.32 5.00
N ASN A 153 -16.84 -54.02 5.77
CA ASN A 153 -17.45 -53.70 7.08
C ASN A 153 -18.75 -52.90 7.06
#